data_AF-A0A8H7WLN9-F1
#
_entry.id   AF-A0A8H7WLN9-F1
#
_cell.length_a   1.000
_cell.length_b   1.000
_cell.length_c   1.000
_cell.angle_alpha   90.00
_cell.angle_beta   90.00
_cell.angle_gamma   90.00
#
_symmetry.space_group_name_H-M   'P 1'
#
loop_
_entity.id
_entity.type
_entity.pdbx_description
1 polymer ?
#
loop_
_entity_poly.entity_id
_entity_poly.type
_entity_poly.pdbx_seq_one_letter_code
_entity_poly.pdbx_strand_id
1 'polypeptide(L)'
;MTKFNPEMEARMVKAIAFRQDNPHIKPFKIAAKFVVILCLFNARFRGRKPQSTKGGQNKALSPQQNEALREYISFLIFCGHQATKSSIRCAANSILRSSHSIRIVNQQWADRWFKSNKKWYKTLRAKTL
;
A
#
# COMPACT_ATOMS: atom_id res chain seq x y z
N MET A 1 -13.02 6.25 -7.02
CA MET A 1 -12.10 5.08 -7.00
C MET A 1 -12.86 3.88 -6.46
N THR A 2 -13.12 2.87 -7.30
CA THR A 2 -13.73 1.61 -6.87
C THR A 2 -12.77 0.87 -5.94
N LYS A 3 -13.25 0.48 -4.76
CA LYS A 3 -12.49 -0.32 -3.80
C LYS A 3 -12.13 -1.67 -4.43
N PHE A 4 -10.95 -2.20 -4.09
CA PHE A 4 -10.56 -3.56 -4.47
C PHE A 4 -11.63 -4.55 -3.99
N ASN A 5 -12.16 -5.37 -4.90
CA ASN A 5 -13.10 -6.43 -4.59
C ASN A 5 -12.44 -7.79 -4.93
N PRO A 6 -12.16 -8.64 -3.93
CA PRO A 6 -11.50 -9.93 -4.14
C PRO A 6 -12.32 -10.89 -5.02
N GLU A 7 -13.66 -10.89 -4.91
CA GLU A 7 -14.54 -11.76 -5.69
C GLU A 7 -14.54 -11.39 -7.17
N MET A 8 -14.45 -10.09 -7.47
CA MET A 8 -14.36 -9.60 -8.84
C MET A 8 -13.03 -10.04 -9.50
N GLU A 9 -11.92 -10.00 -8.76
CA GLU A 9 -10.63 -10.44 -9.28
C GLU A 9 -10.58 -11.97 -9.47
N ALA A 10 -11.22 -12.75 -8.58
CA ALA A 10 -11.36 -14.20 -8.78
C ALA A 10 -12.13 -14.53 -10.07
N ARG A 11 -13.23 -13.82 -10.35
CA ARG A 11 -13.97 -13.94 -11.63
C ARG A 11 -13.11 -13.50 -12.82
N MET A 12 -12.28 -12.48 -12.65
CA MET A 12 -11.37 -12.00 -13.68
C MET A 12 -10.32 -13.04 -14.08
N VAL A 13 -9.73 -13.74 -13.10
CA VAL A 13 -8.76 -14.82 -13.36
C VAL A 13 -9.42 -15.95 -14.16
N LYS A 14 -10.62 -16.37 -13.77
CA LYS A 14 -11.39 -17.41 -14.50
C LYS A 14 -11.72 -16.97 -15.94
N ALA A 15 -12.10 -15.72 -16.14
CA ALA A 15 -12.39 -15.17 -17.46
C ALA A 15 -11.14 -15.13 -18.37
N ILE A 16 -9.97 -14.84 -17.79
CA ILE A 16 -8.69 -14.82 -18.53
C ILE A 16 -8.29 -16.23 -18.96
N ALA A 17 -8.35 -17.21 -18.04
CA ALA A 17 -8.09 -18.60 -18.36
C ALA A 17 -9.01 -19.10 -19.47
N PHE A 18 -10.33 -18.84 -19.35
CA PHE A 18 -11.30 -19.22 -20.38
C PHE A 18 -11.00 -18.61 -21.75
N ARG A 19 -10.48 -17.37 -21.80
CA ARG A 19 -10.09 -16.72 -23.06
C ARG A 19 -8.81 -17.31 -23.67
N GLN A 20 -7.88 -17.77 -22.83
CA GLN A 20 -6.67 -18.46 -23.30
C GLN A 20 -7.06 -19.79 -23.97
N ASP A 21 -8.01 -20.51 -23.39
CA ASP A 21 -8.51 -21.77 -23.94
C ASP A 21 -9.44 -21.58 -25.16
N ASN A 22 -10.11 -20.42 -25.27
CA ASN A 22 -11.11 -20.13 -26.31
C ASN A 22 -10.83 -18.81 -27.04
N PRO A 23 -9.77 -18.74 -27.87
CA PRO A 23 -9.34 -17.50 -28.52
C PRO A 23 -10.36 -16.95 -29.55
N HIS A 24 -11.23 -17.81 -30.08
CA HIS A 24 -12.23 -17.49 -31.09
C HIS A 24 -13.47 -16.76 -30.52
N ILE A 25 -13.71 -16.85 -29.20
CA ILE A 25 -14.88 -16.24 -28.57
C ILE A 25 -14.65 -14.74 -28.38
N LYS A 26 -15.61 -13.93 -28.84
CA LYS A 26 -15.55 -12.47 -28.70
C LYS A 26 -15.45 -12.06 -27.21
N PRO A 27 -14.51 -11.17 -26.83
CA PRO A 27 -14.27 -10.76 -25.44
C PRO A 27 -15.50 -10.27 -24.67
N PHE A 28 -16.46 -9.62 -25.33
CA PHE A 28 -17.68 -9.14 -24.67
C PHE A 28 -18.57 -10.29 -24.18
N LYS A 29 -18.64 -11.41 -24.91
CA LYS A 29 -19.41 -12.60 -24.50
C LYS A 29 -18.78 -13.25 -23.28
N ILE A 30 -17.45 -13.31 -23.23
CA ILE A 30 -16.70 -13.81 -22.07
C ILE A 30 -16.94 -12.90 -20.86
N ALA A 31 -16.85 -11.57 -21.04
CA ALA A 31 -17.09 -10.62 -19.98
C ALA A 31 -18.50 -10.73 -19.39
N ALA A 32 -19.52 -10.91 -20.24
CA ALA A 32 -20.90 -11.16 -19.81
C ALA A 32 -21.03 -12.49 -19.03
N LYS A 33 -20.44 -13.58 -19.56
CA LYS A 33 -20.47 -14.92 -18.92
C LYS A 33 -19.90 -14.92 -17.51
N PHE A 34 -18.79 -14.22 -17.30
CA PHE A 34 -18.13 -14.15 -15.99
C PHE A 34 -18.55 -12.93 -15.15
N VAL A 35 -19.48 -12.12 -15.64
CA VAL A 35 -19.97 -10.90 -14.98
C VAL A 35 -18.81 -10.00 -14.56
N VAL A 36 -17.94 -9.66 -15.52
CA VAL A 36 -16.78 -8.77 -15.33
C VAL A 36 -16.86 -7.56 -16.27
N ILE A 37 -16.25 -6.45 -15.86
CA ILE A 37 -16.20 -5.23 -16.67
C ILE A 37 -15.24 -5.44 -17.85
N LEU A 38 -15.77 -5.35 -19.09
CA LEU A 38 -15.03 -5.62 -20.33
C LEU A 38 -13.72 -4.82 -20.45
N CYS A 39 -13.74 -3.53 -20.10
CA CYS A 39 -12.55 -2.68 -20.15
C CYS A 39 -11.44 -3.18 -19.19
N LEU A 40 -11.80 -3.53 -17.95
CA LEU A 40 -10.86 -4.08 -16.97
C LEU A 40 -10.35 -5.45 -17.39
N PHE A 41 -11.22 -6.30 -17.92
CA PHE A 41 -10.87 -7.62 -18.45
C PHE A 41 -9.82 -7.53 -19.56
N ASN A 42 -10.05 -6.69 -20.57
CA ASN A 42 -9.08 -6.49 -21.64
C ASN A 42 -7.75 -5.93 -21.13
N ALA A 43 -7.78 -5.00 -20.17
CA ALA A 43 -6.57 -4.48 -19.57
C ALA A 43 -5.79 -5.55 -18.80
N ARG A 44 -6.49 -6.41 -18.04
CA ARG A 44 -5.90 -7.51 -17.27
C ARG A 44 -5.29 -8.58 -18.19
N PHE A 45 -6.01 -8.93 -19.26
CA PHE A 45 -5.52 -9.87 -20.27
C PHE A 45 -4.22 -9.38 -20.94
N ARG A 46 -4.07 -8.07 -21.14
CA ARG A 46 -2.83 -7.43 -21.64
C ARG A 46 -1.72 -7.31 -20.59
N GLY A 47 -1.86 -7.92 -19.42
CA GLY A 47 -0.83 -7.94 -18.37
C GLY A 47 -0.94 -6.82 -17.33
N ARG A 48 -1.99 -5.97 -17.34
CA ARG A 48 -2.17 -4.96 -16.28
C ARG A 48 -2.49 -5.65 -14.95
N LYS A 49 -1.53 -5.63 -14.02
CA LYS A 49 -1.70 -6.25 -12.69
C LYS A 49 -2.83 -5.63 -11.85
N PRO A 50 -3.44 -6.39 -10.92
CA PRO A 50 -4.45 -5.92 -9.98
C PRO A 50 -4.06 -4.66 -9.22
N GLN A 51 -5.03 -3.82 -8.86
CA GLN A 51 -4.71 -2.62 -8.08
C GLN A 51 -4.15 -2.97 -6.70
N SER A 52 -4.53 -4.13 -6.13
CA SER A 52 -3.91 -4.68 -4.92
C SER A 52 -2.42 -4.96 -5.07
N THR A 53 -1.95 -5.33 -6.26
CA THR A 53 -0.51 -5.55 -6.52
C THR A 53 0.28 -4.26 -6.66
N LYS A 54 -0.40 -3.13 -6.90
CA LYS A 54 0.22 -1.80 -6.83
C LYS A 54 0.44 -1.49 -5.35
N GLY A 55 1.58 -1.93 -4.82
CA GLY A 55 1.88 -1.92 -3.38
C GLY A 55 1.42 -0.65 -2.68
N GLY A 56 0.55 -0.83 -1.69
CA GLY A 56 -0.11 0.24 -0.95
C GLY A 56 0.73 0.75 0.22
N GLN A 57 0.74 2.07 0.34
CA GLN A 57 1.23 2.95 1.42
C GLN A 57 2.74 3.04 1.66
N ASN A 58 3.24 4.27 1.55
CA ASN A 58 4.45 4.78 2.20
C ASN A 58 5.78 4.04 2.01
N LYS A 59 6.04 3.51 0.81
CA LYS A 59 7.33 2.93 0.38
C LYS A 59 8.53 3.90 0.38
N ALA A 60 8.49 5.01 1.11
CA ALA A 60 9.68 5.86 1.24
C ALA A 60 10.77 5.12 2.00
N LEU A 61 10.39 4.45 3.08
CA LEU A 61 11.28 3.67 3.92
C LEU A 61 11.21 2.19 3.54
N SER A 62 12.34 1.51 3.57
CA SER A 62 12.41 0.04 3.59
C SER A 62 11.80 -0.50 4.90
N PRO A 63 11.46 -1.80 4.99
CA PRO A 63 10.97 -2.39 6.23
C PRO A 63 11.88 -2.13 7.44
N GLN A 64 13.20 -2.28 7.26
CA GLN A 64 14.22 -2.01 8.29
C GLN A 64 14.26 -0.53 8.70
N GLN A 65 14.23 0.38 7.73
CA GLN A 65 14.18 1.82 8.01
C GLN A 65 12.89 2.24 8.72
N ASN A 66 11.79 1.57 8.41
CA ASN A 66 10.51 1.79 9.05
C ASN A 66 10.49 1.27 10.49
N GLU A 67 11.23 0.20 10.78
CA GLU A 67 11.44 -0.33 12.13
C GLU A 67 12.31 0.62 12.97
N ALA A 68 13.44 1.09 12.44
CA ALA A 68 14.28 2.10 13.09
C ALA A 68 13.48 3.39 13.43
N LEU A 69 12.59 3.83 12.54
CA LEU A 69 11.69 4.95 12.81
C LEU A 69 10.71 4.66 13.95
N ARG A 70 10.20 3.43 14.06
CA ARG A 70 9.31 3.02 15.17
C ARG A 70 10.05 2.97 16.50
N GLU A 71 11.28 2.48 16.52
CA GLU A 71 12.14 2.48 17.71
C GLU A 71 12.42 3.90 18.18
N TYR A 72 12.79 4.80 17.28
CA TYR A 72 12.97 6.22 17.59
C TYR A 72 11.72 6.86 18.22
N ILE A 73 10.54 6.58 17.65
CA ILE A 73 9.27 7.08 18.22
C ILE A 73 8.99 6.48 19.60
N SER A 74 9.32 5.21 19.80
CA SER A 74 9.17 4.52 21.08
C SER A 74 10.08 5.15 22.14
N PHE A 75 11.32 5.45 21.78
CA PHE A 75 12.28 6.16 22.62
C PHE A 75 11.80 7.56 22.99
N LEU A 76 11.28 8.34 22.03
CA LEU A 76 10.71 9.66 22.32
C LEU A 76 9.60 9.60 23.37
N ILE A 77 8.68 8.64 23.22
CA ILE A 77 7.56 8.48 24.14
C ILE A 77 8.04 8.02 25.52
N PHE A 78 9.02 7.12 25.58
CA PHE A 78 9.67 6.71 26.83
C PHE A 78 10.31 7.90 27.56
N CYS A 79 10.94 8.83 26.84
CA CYS A 79 11.47 10.08 27.40
C CYS A 79 10.40 11.12 27.75
N GLY A 80 9.10 10.80 27.63
CA GLY A 80 8.01 11.73 27.92
C GLY A 80 7.73 12.76 26.81
N HIS A 81 8.35 12.61 25.64
CA HIS A 81 8.13 13.49 24.50
C HIS A 81 7.05 12.95 23.55
N GLN A 82 6.20 13.86 23.06
CA GLN A 82 5.22 13.50 22.04
C GLN A 82 5.90 13.40 20.67
N ALA A 83 5.69 12.27 19.99
CA ALA A 83 6.13 12.11 18.61
C ALA A 83 5.23 12.92 17.67
N THR A 84 5.64 14.15 17.36
CA THR A 84 4.92 15.02 16.42
C THR A 84 5.11 14.56 14.96
N LYS A 85 4.19 14.96 14.08
CA LYS A 85 4.32 14.73 12.63
C LYS A 85 5.60 15.34 12.06
N SER A 86 6.02 16.48 12.60
CA SER A 86 7.25 17.14 12.18
C SER A 86 8.47 16.31 12.58
N SER A 87 8.55 15.85 13.83
CA SER A 87 9.70 15.05 14.29
C SER A 87 9.82 13.72 13.54
N ILE A 88 8.70 13.06 13.23
CA ILE A 88 8.68 11.83 12.44
C ILE A 88 9.14 12.06 11.00
N ARG A 89 8.70 13.16 10.38
CA ARG A 89 9.16 13.54 9.03
C ARG A 89 10.66 13.84 9.03
N CYS A 90 11.16 14.58 10.02
CA CYS A 90 12.59 14.88 10.16
C CYS A 90 13.41 13.61 10.37
N ALA A 91 12.98 12.72 11.27
CA ALA A 91 13.64 11.43 11.53
C ALA A 91 13.65 10.54 10.27
N ALA A 92 12.51 10.43 9.57
CA ALA A 92 12.43 9.67 8.33
C ALA A 92 13.37 10.22 7.24
N ASN A 93 13.44 11.55 7.08
CA ASN A 93 14.39 12.17 6.14
C ASN A 93 15.85 11.99 6.58
N SER A 94 16.13 11.97 7.88
CA SER A 94 17.46 11.66 8.42
C SER A 94 17.89 10.25 8.03
N ILE A 95 17.03 9.25 8.26
CA ILE A 95 17.28 7.85 7.87
C ILE A 95 17.50 7.71 6.36
N LEU A 96 16.69 8.41 5.54
CA LEU A 96 16.84 8.42 4.09
C LEU A 96 18.17 9.05 3.65
N ARG A 97 18.58 10.15 4.27
CA ARG A 97 19.84 10.81 4.00
C ARG A 97 21.03 9.92 4.37
N SER A 98 20.99 9.26 5.53
CA SER A 98 22.04 8.32 5.97
C SER A 98 22.16 7.09 5.06
N SER A 99 21.09 6.72 4.36
CA SER A 99 21.09 5.62 3.38
C SER A 99 21.36 6.09 1.94
N HIS A 100 21.87 7.31 1.76
CA HIS A 100 22.18 7.92 0.46
C HIS A 100 20.98 7.99 -0.50
N SER A 101 19.76 8.02 0.05
CA SER A 101 18.55 8.16 -0.75
C SER A 101 18.32 9.63 -1.12
N ILE A 102 18.07 9.87 -2.40
CA ILE A 102 17.69 11.20 -2.92
C ILE A 102 16.24 11.55 -2.54
N ARG A 103 15.48 10.56 -2.04
CA ARG A 103 14.06 10.72 -1.76
C ARG A 103 13.84 11.54 -0.49
N ILE A 104 12.93 12.50 -0.57
CA ILE A 104 12.50 13.32 0.57
C ILE A 104 11.02 13.04 0.85
N VAL A 105 10.70 12.80 2.12
CA VAL A 105 9.31 12.67 2.58
C VAL A 105 8.74 14.02 3.00
N ASN A 106 7.50 14.27 2.59
CA ASN A 106 6.74 15.48 2.88
C ASN A 106 5.74 15.25 4.03
N GLN A 107 5.00 16.30 4.39
CA GLN A 107 3.98 16.23 5.46
C GLN A 107 2.87 15.21 5.16
N GLN A 108 2.41 15.12 3.91
CA GLN A 108 1.38 14.16 3.50
C GLN A 108 1.85 12.70 3.63
N TRP A 109 3.15 12.45 3.46
CA TRP A 109 3.72 11.15 3.76
C TRP A 109 3.63 10.84 5.25
N ALA A 110 3.97 11.78 6.13
CA ALA A 110 3.88 11.59 7.58
C ALA A 110 2.42 11.35 8.04
N ASP A 111 1.45 12.07 7.47
CA ASP A 111 0.02 11.85 7.73
C ASP A 111 -0.43 10.44 7.34
N ARG A 112 -0.03 9.98 6.16
CA ARG A 112 -0.30 8.61 5.70
C ARG A 112 0.38 7.57 6.58
N TRP A 113 1.58 7.87 7.06
CA TRP A 113 2.37 6.96 7.89
C TRP A 113 1.67 6.74 9.23
N PHE A 114 1.24 7.82 9.86
CA PHE A 114 0.46 7.77 11.09
C PHE A 114 -0.85 7.01 10.95
N LYS A 115 -1.59 7.27 9.87
CA LYS A 115 -2.86 6.55 9.60
C LYS A 115 -2.63 5.05 9.48
N SER A 116 -1.55 4.65 8.79
CA SER A 116 -1.15 3.24 8.63
C SER A 116 -0.76 2.59 9.96
N ASN A 117 -0.03 3.33 10.80
CA ASN A 117 0.51 2.84 12.07
C ASN A 117 -0.37 3.17 13.29
N LYS A 118 -1.61 3.61 13.08
CA LYS A 118 -2.51 4.10 14.14
C LYS A 118 -2.75 3.08 15.25
N LYS A 119 -2.91 1.80 14.90
CA LYS A 119 -3.12 0.73 15.88
C LYS A 119 -1.92 0.56 16.80
N TRP A 120 -0.72 0.45 16.22
CA TRP A 120 0.54 0.35 16.95
C TRP A 120 0.83 1.59 17.81
N TYR A 121 0.60 2.80 17.28
CA TYR A 121 0.85 4.03 18.03
C TYR A 121 -0.06 4.15 19.26
N LYS A 122 -1.31 3.68 19.17
CA LYS A 122 -2.24 3.63 20.31
C LYS A 122 -1.79 2.65 21.38
N THR A 123 -1.31 1.46 21.00
CA THR A 123 -0.84 0.46 21.97
C THR A 123 0.43 0.92 22.68
N LEU A 124 1.31 1.65 21.99
CA LEU A 124 2.50 2.22 22.58
C LEU A 124 2.15 3.24 23.68
N ARG A 125 1.29 4.21 23.37
CA ARG A 125 0.90 5.27 24.31
C ARG A 125 0.19 4.73 25.56
N ALA A 126 -0.59 3.65 25.42
CA ALA A 126 -1.29 3.01 26.53
C ALA A 126 -0.36 2.22 27.47
N LYS A 127 0.88 1.92 27.07
CA LYS A 127 1.87 1.22 27.91
C LYS A 127 2.79 2.17 28.67
N THR A 128 2.91 3.41 28.20
CA THR A 128 3.81 4.45 28.75
C THR A 128 3.10 5.49 29.62
N LEU A 129 1.77 5.38 29.76
CA LEU A 129 0.94 6.13 30.72
C LEU A 129 0.38 5.13 31.73
#